data_AF-A0A2T5AWV1-F1
#
_entry.id   AF-A0A2T5AWV1-F1
#
_cell.length_a   1.000
_cell.length_b   1.000
_cell.length_c   1.000
_cell.angle_alpha   90.00
_cell.angle_beta   90.00
_cell.angle_gamma   90.00
#
_symmetry.space_group_name_H-M   'P 1'
#
loop_
_entity.id
_entity.type
_entity.pdbx_description
1 polymer ?
#
loop_
_entity_poly.entity_id
_entity_poly.type
_entity_poly.pdbx_seq_one_letter_code
_entity_poly.pdbx_strand_id
1 'polypeptide(L)'
;MTDLRLEDTIFQDLRKTFASISDRMETAHRTLKGTDASAVGESELIDGVHDFAGDWAYGIRQLGKHTQGVVKMINKIGDSFGRLDFDLAESLKSPKQKGK
;
A
#
# COMPACT_ATOMS: atom_id res chain seq x y z
N MET A 1 -1.81 -15.07 22.50
CA MET A 1 -2.68 -14.19 21.69
C MET A 1 -2.14 -12.75 21.54
N THR A 2 -0.87 -12.51 21.84
CA THR A 2 -0.24 -11.18 21.66
C THR A 2 0.26 -10.98 20.23
N ASP A 3 0.51 -12.08 19.50
CA ASP A 3 1.16 -12.11 18.18
C ASP A 3 0.26 -11.58 17.06
N LEU A 4 -1.00 -12.06 16.97
CA LEU A 4 -1.99 -11.61 15.98
C LEU A 4 -2.37 -10.14 16.09
N ARG A 5 -2.29 -9.56 17.29
CA ARG A 5 -2.58 -8.13 17.51
C ARG A 5 -1.42 -7.25 17.04
N LEU A 6 -0.20 -7.75 17.12
CA LEU A 6 1.01 -7.04 16.67
C LEU A 6 1.03 -6.96 15.14
N GLU A 7 0.65 -8.05 14.46
CA GLU A 7 0.48 -8.10 13.01
C GLU A 7 -0.54 -7.08 12.50
N ASP A 8 -1.73 -6.98 13.10
CA ASP A 8 -2.78 -6.07 12.62
C ASP A 8 -2.35 -4.59 12.69
N THR A 9 -1.66 -4.19 13.77
CA THR A 9 -1.07 -2.84 13.88
C THR A 9 0.03 -2.57 12.86
N ILE A 10 0.93 -3.54 12.62
CA ILE A 10 2.01 -3.39 11.63
C ILE A 10 1.42 -3.28 10.23
N PHE A 11 0.41 -4.07 9.91
CA PHE A 11 -0.26 -4.04 8.61
C PHE A 11 -1.02 -2.73 8.36
N GLN A 12 -1.69 -2.19 9.38
CA GLN A 12 -2.31 -0.87 9.29
C GLN A 12 -1.27 0.24 9.07
N ASP A 13 -0.15 0.21 9.78
CA ASP A 13 0.92 1.20 9.62
C ASP A 13 1.59 1.10 8.25
N LEU A 14 1.83 -0.11 7.75
CA LEU A 14 2.37 -0.34 6.41
C LEU A 14 1.42 0.26 5.36
N ARG A 15 0.11 -0.05 5.45
CA ARG A 15 -0.92 0.48 4.56
C ARG A 15 -0.96 2.02 4.59
N LYS A 16 -0.91 2.61 5.78
CA LYS A 16 -0.95 4.07 5.98
C LYS A 16 0.28 4.75 5.39
N THR A 17 1.46 4.17 5.59
CA THR A 17 2.72 4.64 5.03
C THR A 17 2.68 4.63 3.50
N PHE A 18 2.25 3.52 2.93
CA PHE A 18 2.14 3.35 1.49
C PHE A 18 1.13 4.30 0.82
N ALA A 19 -0.01 4.55 1.48
CA ALA A 19 -0.98 5.55 1.03
C ALA A 19 -0.39 6.96 1.06
N SER A 20 0.28 7.33 2.17
CA SER A 20 0.94 8.64 2.33
C SER A 20 2.03 8.88 1.29
N ILE A 21 2.84 7.87 0.96
CA ILE A 21 3.84 7.95 -0.10
C ILE A 21 3.18 8.22 -1.46
N SER A 22 2.10 7.50 -1.77
CA SER A 22 1.37 7.68 -3.03
C SER A 22 0.79 9.09 -3.16
N ASP A 23 0.16 9.61 -2.10
CA ASP A 23 -0.42 10.96 -2.09
C ASP A 23 0.62 12.06 -2.24
N ARG A 24 1.76 11.95 -1.53
CA ARG A 24 2.87 12.89 -1.64
C ARG A 24 3.47 12.90 -3.04
N MET A 25 3.63 11.73 -3.63
CA MET A 25 4.12 11.56 -4.99
C MET A 25 3.18 12.18 -6.02
N GLU A 26 1.87 11.92 -5.93
CA GLU A 26 0.85 12.53 -6.79
C GLU A 26 0.82 14.06 -6.66
N THR A 27 0.98 14.56 -5.42
CA THR A 27 1.08 16.01 -5.16
C THR A 27 2.29 16.61 -5.88
N ALA A 28 3.46 15.99 -5.77
CA ALA A 28 4.67 16.44 -6.47
C ALA A 28 4.49 16.46 -8.00
N HIS A 29 3.86 15.43 -8.56
CA HIS A 29 3.53 15.38 -10.00
C HIS A 29 2.62 16.55 -10.43
N ARG A 30 1.55 16.82 -9.68
CA ARG A 30 0.65 17.94 -9.99
C ARG A 30 1.35 19.29 -9.92
N THR A 31 2.22 19.47 -8.93
CA THR A 31 3.03 20.69 -8.79
C THR A 31 3.97 20.86 -9.97
N LEU A 32 4.70 19.81 -10.37
CA LEU A 32 5.59 19.83 -11.54
C LEU A 32 4.84 20.18 -12.82
N LYS A 33 3.68 19.55 -13.06
CA LYS A 33 2.85 19.83 -14.23
C LYS A 33 2.24 21.24 -14.24
N GLY A 34 1.92 21.77 -13.06
CA GLY A 34 1.31 23.09 -12.91
C GLY A 34 2.32 24.24 -12.83
N THR A 35 3.62 23.94 -12.78
CA THR A 35 4.67 24.95 -12.75
C THR A 35 4.84 25.53 -14.15
N ASP A 36 4.86 26.85 -14.25
CA ASP A 36 5.13 27.53 -15.52
C ASP A 36 6.58 27.27 -15.95
N ALA A 37 6.74 26.38 -16.93
CA ALA A 37 8.03 26.03 -17.48
C ALA A 37 8.71 27.23 -18.17
N SER A 38 8.00 28.32 -18.46
CA SER A 38 8.65 29.55 -18.95
C SER A 38 9.72 30.11 -17.99
N ALA A 39 9.66 29.75 -16.71
CA ALA A 39 10.65 30.11 -15.69
C ALA A 39 12.05 29.50 -15.91
N VAL A 40 12.18 28.40 -16.67
CA VAL A 40 13.50 27.83 -17.03
C VAL A 40 14.15 28.52 -18.24
N GLY A 41 13.43 29.40 -18.95
CA GLY A 41 13.96 30.37 -19.91
C GLY A 41 14.49 29.83 -21.24
N GLU A 42 14.74 28.52 -21.34
CA GLU A 42 15.35 27.86 -22.50
C GLU A 42 14.44 26.72 -22.97
N SER A 43 14.14 26.66 -24.26
CA SER A 43 13.08 25.79 -24.81
C SER A 43 13.38 24.30 -24.65
N GLU A 44 14.64 23.87 -24.73
CA GLU A 44 14.99 22.46 -24.51
C GLU A 44 14.81 22.05 -23.05
N LEU A 45 15.04 22.98 -22.11
CA LEU A 45 14.77 22.78 -20.69
C LEU A 45 13.27 22.68 -20.40
N ILE A 46 12.43 23.42 -21.12
CA ILE A 46 10.96 23.31 -21.01
C ILE A 46 10.50 21.91 -21.41
N ASP A 47 10.95 21.42 -22.57
CA ASP A 47 10.60 20.10 -23.07
C ASP A 47 11.12 19.00 -22.13
N GLY A 48 12.35 19.14 -21.62
CA GLY A 48 12.92 18.22 -20.65
C GLY A 48 12.15 18.15 -19.32
N VAL A 49 11.62 19.28 -18.83
CA VAL A 49 10.77 19.30 -17.63
C VAL A 49 9.43 18.61 -17.89
N HIS A 50 8.84 18.78 -19.07
CA HIS A 50 7.60 18.08 -19.43
C HIS A 50 7.78 16.58 -19.61
N ASP A 51 8.86 16.15 -20.27
CA ASP A 51 9.18 14.73 -20.43
C ASP A 51 9.45 14.08 -19.06
N PHE A 52 10.24 14.75 -18.20
CA PHE A 52 10.44 14.31 -16.82
C PHE A 52 9.12 14.19 -16.06
N ALA A 53 8.22 15.16 -16.19
CA ALA A 53 6.90 15.11 -15.54
C ALA A 53 6.07 13.91 -16.04
N GLY A 54 6.16 13.56 -17.33
CA GLY A 54 5.52 12.39 -17.92
C GLY A 54 6.06 11.07 -17.37
N ASP A 55 7.39 10.90 -17.36
CA ASP A 55 8.06 9.71 -16.81
C ASP A 55 7.79 9.56 -15.31
N TRP A 56 7.81 10.68 -14.59
CA TRP A 56 7.47 10.74 -13.17
C TRP A 56 6.03 10.28 -12.92
N ALA A 57 5.07 10.73 -13.73
CA ALA A 57 3.68 10.29 -13.64
C ALA A 57 3.54 8.78 -13.88
N TYR A 58 4.29 8.24 -14.83
CA TYR A 58 4.30 6.80 -15.10
C TYR A 58 4.88 6.00 -13.93
N GLY A 59 6.02 6.44 -13.38
CA GLY A 59 6.66 5.81 -12.22
C GLY A 59 5.74 5.73 -11.00
N ILE A 60 5.06 6.83 -10.67
CA ILE A 60 4.10 6.87 -9.56
C ILE A 60 2.94 5.91 -9.80
N ARG A 61 2.43 5.84 -11.03
CA ARG A 61 1.33 4.93 -11.37
C ARG A 61 1.73 3.46 -11.20
N GLN A 62 2.98 3.11 -11.53
CA GLN A 62 3.51 1.76 -11.31
C GLN A 62 3.73 1.45 -9.83
N LEU A 63 4.23 2.42 -9.06
CA LEU A 63 4.41 2.30 -7.62
C LEU A 63 3.06 2.09 -6.92
N GLY A 64 2.06 2.90 -7.27
CA GLY A 64 0.69 2.75 -6.77
C GLY A 64 0.08 1.37 -7.07
N LYS A 65 0.31 0.81 -8.26
CA LYS A 65 -0.12 -0.56 -8.60
C LYS A 65 0.54 -1.62 -7.71
N HIS A 66 1.86 -1.53 -7.50
CA HIS A 66 2.59 -2.47 -6.64
C HIS A 66 2.11 -2.37 -5.20
N THR A 67 1.97 -1.15 -4.70
CA THR A 67 1.45 -0.87 -3.37
C THR A 67 0.04 -1.43 -3.16
N GLN A 68 -0.86 -1.28 -4.14
CA GLN A 68 -2.19 -1.92 -4.08
C GLN A 68 -2.09 -3.46 -4.05
N GLY A 69 -1.14 -4.05 -4.78
CA GLY A 69 -0.84 -5.48 -4.72
C GLY A 69 -0.41 -5.93 -3.32
N VAL A 70 0.49 -5.18 -2.69
CA VAL A 70 0.95 -5.42 -1.31
C VAL A 70 -0.22 -5.34 -0.33
N VAL A 71 -1.07 -4.31 -0.43
CA VAL A 71 -2.27 -4.19 0.43
C VAL A 71 -3.22 -5.37 0.26
N LYS A 72 -3.45 -5.85 -0.98
CA LYS A 72 -4.28 -7.04 -1.22
C LYS A 72 -3.68 -8.30 -0.60
N MET A 73 -2.37 -8.47 -0.71
CA MET A 73 -1.68 -9.62 -0.12
C MET A 73 -1.74 -9.60 1.40
N ILE A 74 -1.54 -8.43 2.00
CA ILE A 74 -1.69 -8.20 3.45
C ILE A 74 -3.10 -8.56 3.93
N ASN A 75 -4.15 -8.06 3.26
CA ASN A 75 -5.52 -8.40 3.63
C ASN A 75 -5.77 -9.91 3.57
N LYS A 76 -5.24 -10.59 2.53
CA LYS A 76 -5.36 -12.04 2.38
C LYS A 76 -4.66 -12.82 3.49
N ILE A 77 -3.51 -12.32 3.97
CA ILE A 77 -2.81 -12.88 5.12
C ILE A 77 -3.70 -12.76 6.36
N GLY A 78 -4.21 -11.55 6.65
CA GLY A 78 -5.14 -11.31 7.76
C GLY A 78 -6.38 -12.21 7.74
N ASP A 79 -7.03 -12.34 6.57
CA ASP A 79 -8.19 -13.23 6.39
C ASP A 79 -7.85 -14.70 6.66
N SER A 80 -6.66 -15.15 6.21
CA SER A 80 -6.21 -16.53 6.39
C SER A 80 -5.90 -16.84 7.85
N PHE A 81 -5.25 -15.92 8.56
CA PHE A 81 -5.01 -16.04 10.00
C PHE A 81 -6.31 -16.01 10.79
N GLY A 82 -7.24 -15.11 10.46
CA GLY A 82 -8.56 -15.06 11.10
C GLY A 82 -9.36 -16.36 10.93
N ARG A 83 -9.27 -17.00 9.77
CA ARG A 83 -9.84 -18.34 9.55
C ARG A 83 -9.14 -19.42 10.37
N LEU A 84 -7.81 -19.45 10.38
CA LEU A 84 -7.04 -20.41 11.18
C LEU A 84 -7.39 -20.30 12.68
N ASP A 85 -7.51 -19.09 13.20
CA ASP A 85 -7.93 -18.85 14.59
C ASP A 85 -9.35 -19.34 14.85
N PHE A 86 -10.28 -19.08 13.92
CA PHE A 86 -11.65 -19.56 14.03
C PHE A 86 -11.71 -21.10 14.06
N ASP A 87 -11.03 -21.76 13.12
CA ASP A 87 -10.98 -23.22 13.01
C ASP A 87 -10.34 -23.84 14.27
N LEU A 88 -9.27 -23.22 14.79
CA LEU A 88 -8.64 -23.64 16.04
C LEU A 88 -9.61 -23.49 17.22
N ALA A 89 -10.31 -22.36 17.33
CA ALA A 89 -11.29 -22.13 18.38
C ALA A 89 -12.48 -23.11 18.30
N GLU A 90 -12.94 -23.48 17.10
CA GLU A 90 -13.98 -24.50 16.91
C GLU A 90 -13.50 -25.90 17.31
N SER A 91 -12.27 -26.27 16.95
CA SER A 91 -11.69 -27.57 17.33
C SER A 91 -11.59 -27.73 18.85
N LEU A 92 -11.33 -26.64 19.57
CA LEU A 92 -11.24 -26.61 21.03
C LEU A 92 -12.60 -26.62 21.74
N LYS A 93 -13.69 -26.25 21.04
CA LYS A 93 -15.07 -26.33 21.53
C LYS A 93 -15.67 -27.73 21.40
N SER A 94 -15.06 -28.61 20.62
CA SER A 94 -15.49 -30.02 20.54
C SER A 94 -15.31 -30.69 21.91
N PRO A 95 -16.38 -31.23 22.51
CA PRO A 95 -16.30 -31.78 23.86
C PRO A 95 -15.41 -33.00 23.89
N LYS A 96 -14.60 -33.10 24.95
CA LYS A 96 -14.22 -34.37 25.57
C LYS A 96 -15.45 -35.29 25.58
N GLN A 97 -15.52 -36.26 24.67
CA GLN A 97 -16.32 -37.45 24.94
C GLN A 97 -15.57 -38.25 25.99
N LYS A 98 -16.00 -38.11 27.24
CA LYS A 98 -15.81 -39.11 28.28
C LYS A 98 -16.60 -40.36 27.90
N GLY A 99 -15.95 -41.52 27.99
CA GLY A 99 -16.55 -42.86 27.97
C GLY A 99 -15.57 -43.82 27.29
N LYS A 100 -15.01 -44.85 27.93
CA LYS A 100 -15.31 -45.54 29.19
C LYS A 100 -14.01 -46.21 29.66
#